data_AF-A0A7Y3HV68-F1
#
_entry.id   AF-A0A7Y3HV68-F1
#
_cell.length_a   1.000
_cell.length_b   1.000
_cell.length_c   1.000
_cell.angle_alpha   90.00
_cell.angle_beta   90.00
_cell.angle_gamma   90.00
#
_symmetry.space_group_name_H-M   'P 1'
#
loop_
_entity.id
_entity.type
_entity.pdbx_description
1 polymer ?
#
loop_
_entity_poly.entity_id
_entity_poly.type
_entity_poly.pdbx_seq_one_letter_code
_entity_poly.pdbx_strand_id
1 'polypeptide(L)'
;MEIISSYNLIIEVSLIIIFSFLFNGLSKRTNIPAVLMLIVLGVLLQYGLKFADAGEVDFFPILEILGIVGLIMIVLEAALELELKKEKLMPILKSMAVAIIGLVLSAWIAALILYQFIPTMTMQSAWLYATPLSILSSAIIIPSVSGLKDHKKEFHIYESTFSDILGIMLFYFLISIYEPAIDEEAARTGNPVGSFLL
;
A
#
# COMPACT_ATOMS: atom_id res chain seq x y z
N MET A 1 30.99 -2.16 15.08
CA MET A 1 30.47 -3.51 14.80
C MET A 1 29.58 -3.36 13.58
N GLU A 2 29.87 -4.04 12.47
CA GLU A 2 29.04 -3.96 11.26
C GLU A 2 27.68 -4.60 11.56
N ILE A 3 26.70 -3.79 11.96
CA ILE A 3 25.33 -4.22 12.26
C ILE A 3 24.69 -4.83 11.00
N ILE A 4 25.10 -4.37 9.82
CA ILE A 4 24.68 -4.87 8.50
C ILE A 4 25.66 -5.95 7.99
N SER A 5 25.80 -7.05 8.75
CA SER A 5 26.36 -8.29 8.21
C SER A 5 25.25 -9.10 7.52
N SER A 6 25.55 -9.79 6.42
CA SER A 6 24.57 -10.65 5.72
C SER A 6 23.88 -11.64 6.66
N TYR A 7 24.59 -12.14 7.68
CA TYR A 7 24.02 -13.04 8.69
C TYR A 7 22.97 -12.35 9.58
N ASN A 8 23.22 -11.11 10.00
CA ASN A 8 22.27 -10.36 10.83
C ASN A 8 21.00 -10.06 10.04
N LEU A 9 21.12 -9.65 8.76
CA LEU A 9 19.97 -9.42 7.89
C LEU A 9 19.12 -10.68 7.71
N ILE A 10 19.75 -11.85 7.50
CA ILE A 10 19.01 -13.12 7.37
C ILE A 10 18.28 -13.45 8.67
N ILE A 11 18.91 -13.22 9.83
CA ILE A 11 18.30 -13.45 11.14
C ILE A 11 17.11 -12.51 11.34
N GLU A 12 17.25 -11.22 11.06
CA GLU A 12 16.20 -10.21 11.18
C GLU A 12 15.00 -10.54 10.28
N VAL A 13 15.24 -10.84 9.00
CA VAL A 13 14.17 -11.24 8.06
C VAL A 13 13.48 -12.52 8.52
N SER A 14 14.23 -13.50 9.01
CA SER A 14 13.67 -14.74 9.54
C SER A 14 12.80 -14.49 10.77
N LEU A 15 13.22 -13.60 11.68
CA LEU A 15 12.42 -13.19 12.84
C LEU A 15 11.12 -12.51 12.41
N ILE A 16 11.17 -11.60 11.43
CA ILE A 16 9.98 -10.95 10.88
C ILE A 16 9.00 -11.99 10.30
N ILE A 17 9.50 -12.99 9.57
CA ILE A 17 8.66 -14.09 9.04
C ILE A 17 8.03 -14.90 10.17
N ILE A 18 8.78 -15.24 11.21
CA ILE A 18 8.27 -15.99 12.37
C ILE A 18 7.18 -15.17 13.08
N PHE A 19 7.42 -13.88 13.33
CA PHE A 19 6.42 -13.00 13.94
C PHE A 19 5.16 -12.88 13.05
N SER A 20 5.33 -12.73 11.75
CA SER A 20 4.21 -12.71 10.78
C SER A 20 3.36 -13.98 10.88
N PHE A 21 3.99 -15.15 10.96
CA PHE A 21 3.27 -16.42 11.12
C PHE A 21 2.50 -16.49 12.45
N LEU A 22 3.12 -16.08 13.56
CA LEU A 22 2.47 -16.04 14.87
C LEU A 22 1.28 -15.07 14.89
N PHE A 23 1.46 -13.88 14.33
CA PHE A 23 0.42 -12.86 14.21
C PHE A 23 -0.72 -13.30 13.28
N ASN A 24 -0.44 -14.08 12.24
CA ASN A 24 -1.50 -14.68 11.42
C ASN A 24 -2.35 -15.67 12.22
N GLY A 25 -1.72 -16.47 13.10
CA GLY A 25 -2.44 -17.31 14.06
C GLY A 25 -3.31 -16.51 15.03
N LEU A 26 -2.79 -15.40 15.56
CA LEU A 26 -3.51 -14.52 16.48
C LEU A 26 -4.64 -13.73 15.79
N SER A 27 -4.44 -13.34 14.53
CA SER A 27 -5.41 -12.62 13.69
C SER A 27 -6.72 -13.38 13.61
N LYS A 28 -6.66 -14.70 13.39
CA LYS A 28 -7.85 -15.57 13.33
C LYS A 28 -8.68 -15.59 14.62
N ARG A 29 -8.05 -15.31 15.77
CA ARG A 29 -8.72 -15.31 17.08
C ARG A 29 -9.22 -13.92 17.49
N THR A 30 -8.49 -12.87 17.10
CA THR A 30 -8.75 -11.48 17.50
C THR A 30 -9.49 -10.67 16.43
N ASN A 31 -9.61 -11.18 15.21
CA ASN A 31 -10.07 -10.48 14.00
C ASN A 31 -9.23 -9.25 13.64
N ILE A 32 -8.04 -9.08 14.24
CA ILE A 32 -7.12 -8.00 13.91
C ILE A 32 -6.16 -8.51 12.82
N PRO A 33 -6.08 -7.85 11.65
CA PRO A 33 -5.15 -8.24 10.60
C PRO A 33 -3.69 -8.31 11.06
N ALA A 34 -2.97 -9.35 10.62
CA ALA A 34 -1.56 -9.55 10.98
C ALA A 34 -0.67 -8.36 10.59
N VAL A 35 -0.99 -7.70 9.47
CA VAL A 35 -0.26 -6.52 8.99
C VAL A 35 -0.27 -5.39 10.02
N LEU A 36 -1.41 -5.12 10.68
CA LEU A 36 -1.48 -4.07 11.71
C LEU A 36 -0.60 -4.41 12.91
N MET A 37 -0.56 -5.69 13.31
CA MET A 37 0.29 -6.14 14.41
C MET A 37 1.79 -6.01 14.06
N LEU A 38 2.17 -6.28 12.81
CA LEU A 38 3.54 -6.06 12.33
C LEU A 38 3.92 -4.58 12.33
N ILE A 39 3.01 -3.69 11.90
CA ILE A 39 3.24 -2.23 11.95
C ILE A 39 3.48 -1.77 13.38
N VAL A 40 2.62 -2.19 14.33
CA VAL A 40 2.77 -1.85 15.75
C VAL A 40 4.09 -2.37 16.30
N LEU A 41 4.48 -3.61 15.98
CA LEU A 41 5.76 -4.17 16.38
C LEU A 41 6.94 -3.32 15.84
N GLY A 42 6.90 -2.93 14.58
CA GLY A 42 7.91 -2.08 13.96
C GLY A 42 8.06 -0.73 14.68
N VAL A 43 6.93 -0.07 14.98
CA VAL A 43 6.93 1.19 15.73
C VAL A 43 7.49 0.99 17.14
N LEU A 44 7.11 -0.07 17.85
CA LEU A 44 7.64 -0.38 19.19
C LEU A 44 9.14 -0.63 19.16
N LEU A 45 9.65 -1.36 18.16
CA LEU A 45 11.09 -1.59 17.98
C LEU A 45 11.84 -0.28 17.71
N GLN A 46 11.29 0.60 16.85
CA GLN A 46 11.89 1.91 16.57
C GLN A 46 12.02 2.75 17.85
N TYR A 47 10.97 2.82 18.67
CA TYR A 47 11.03 3.53 19.95
C TYR A 47 11.98 2.85 20.95
N GLY A 48 12.03 1.52 20.97
CA GLY A 48 12.96 0.76 21.81
C GLY A 48 14.43 1.05 21.47
N LEU A 49 14.77 1.12 20.19
CA LEU A 49 16.12 1.47 19.72
C LEU A 49 16.50 2.90 20.09
N LYS A 50 15.57 3.85 19.93
CA LYS A 50 15.76 5.25 20.36
C LYS A 50 16.00 5.37 21.86
N PHE A 51 15.30 4.59 22.68
CA PHE A 51 15.49 4.59 24.13
C PHE A 51 16.82 3.96 24.57
N ALA A 52 17.32 2.99 23.82
CA ALA A 52 18.58 2.30 24.09
C ALA A 52 19.83 3.06 23.60
N ASP A 53 19.66 4.26 23.02
CA ASP A 53 20.72 5.09 22.40
C ASP A 53 21.56 4.31 21.36
N ALA A 54 20.92 3.34 20.69
CA ALA A 54 21.58 2.37 19.82
C ALA A 54 21.98 2.93 18.43
N GLY A 55 21.96 4.26 18.26
CA GLY A 55 22.17 4.94 16.98
C GLY A 55 20.97 4.82 16.03
N GLU A 56 20.91 5.70 15.03
CA GLU A 56 19.92 5.62 13.96
C GLU A 56 20.40 4.65 12.89
N VAL A 57 19.70 3.52 12.74
CA VAL A 57 19.91 2.61 11.62
C VAL A 57 19.07 3.10 10.45
N ASP A 58 19.74 3.38 9.34
CA ASP A 58 19.07 3.75 8.10
C ASP A 58 18.57 2.50 7.37
N PHE A 59 17.26 2.29 7.39
CA PHE A 59 16.58 1.19 6.69
C PHE A 59 16.12 1.58 5.28
N PHE A 60 16.23 2.84 4.86
CA PHE A 60 15.71 3.32 3.56
C PHE A 60 16.22 2.50 2.37
N PRO A 61 17.53 2.18 2.24
CA PRO A 61 18.02 1.42 1.09
C PRO A 61 17.42 0.01 0.98
N ILE A 62 17.21 -0.64 2.13
CA ILE A 62 16.62 -1.99 2.18
C ILE A 62 15.12 -1.91 1.91
N LEU A 63 14.44 -0.90 2.47
CA LEU A 63 13.01 -0.67 2.29
C LEU A 63 12.67 -0.31 0.84
N GLU A 64 13.52 0.42 0.13
CA GLU A 64 13.35 0.74 -1.29
C GLU A 64 13.36 -0.55 -2.13
N ILE A 65 14.35 -1.41 -1.93
CA ILE A 65 14.44 -2.70 -2.65
C ILE A 65 13.24 -3.59 -2.32
N LEU A 66 12.92 -3.75 -1.02
CA LEU A 66 11.78 -4.56 -0.59
C LEU A 66 10.44 -3.97 -1.07
N GLY A 67 10.32 -2.65 -1.15
CA GLY A 67 9.14 -1.94 -1.65
C GLY A 67 8.94 -2.20 -3.13
N ILE A 68 9.98 -2.09 -3.95
CA ILE A 68 9.91 -2.38 -5.39
C ILE A 68 9.56 -3.85 -5.62
N VAL A 69 10.27 -4.78 -4.96
CA VAL A 69 10.01 -6.21 -5.11
C VAL A 69 8.62 -6.57 -4.60
N GLY A 70 8.22 -6.06 -3.43
CA GLY A 70 6.91 -6.29 -2.84
C GLY A 70 5.78 -5.77 -3.73
N LEU A 71 5.92 -4.56 -4.29
CA LEU A 71 4.96 -4.00 -5.22
C LEU A 71 4.80 -4.88 -6.47
N ILE A 72 5.90 -5.31 -7.08
CA ILE A 72 5.87 -6.22 -8.24
C ILE A 72 5.15 -7.52 -7.88
N MET A 73 5.44 -8.09 -6.72
CA MET A 73 4.78 -9.31 -6.24
C MET A 73 3.28 -9.12 -6.03
N ILE A 74 2.84 -7.99 -5.47
CA ILE A 74 1.41 -7.67 -5.29
C ILE A 74 0.70 -7.59 -6.64
N VAL A 75 1.28 -6.88 -7.62
CA VAL A 75 0.70 -6.76 -8.97
C VAL A 75 0.67 -8.11 -9.67
N LEU A 76 1.72 -8.92 -9.52
CA LEU A 76 1.78 -10.27 -10.10
C LEU A 76 0.73 -11.19 -9.47
N GLU A 77 0.58 -11.17 -8.15
CA GLU A 77 -0.42 -11.95 -7.42
C GLU A 77 -1.83 -11.58 -7.86
N ALA A 78 -2.13 -10.27 -7.96
CA ALA A 78 -3.39 -9.77 -8.49
C ALA A 78 -3.65 -10.28 -9.93
N ALA A 79 -2.65 -10.20 -10.81
CA ALA A 79 -2.78 -10.70 -12.18
C ALA A 79 -3.00 -12.22 -12.26
N LEU A 80 -2.40 -12.99 -11.35
CA LEU A 80 -2.57 -14.45 -11.26
C LEU A 80 -3.93 -14.85 -10.69
N GLU A 81 -4.48 -14.06 -9.76
CA GLU A 81 -5.82 -14.28 -9.19
C GLU A 81 -6.94 -14.03 -10.22
N LEU A 82 -6.65 -13.26 -11.28
CA LEU A 82 -7.58 -13.01 -12.38
C LEU A 82 -7.75 -14.22 -13.31
N GLU A 83 -8.78 -15.05 -13.06
CA GLU A 83 -9.15 -16.14 -13.97
C GLU A 83 -9.80 -15.64 -15.29
N LEU A 84 -8.98 -15.40 -16.32
CA LEU A 84 -9.45 -15.01 -17.65
C LEU A 84 -10.10 -16.17 -18.42
N LYS A 85 -11.39 -16.38 -18.19
CA LYS A 85 -12.23 -17.30 -18.98
C LYS A 85 -13.08 -16.52 -19.99
N LYS A 86 -13.13 -16.98 -21.25
CA LYS A 86 -13.92 -16.33 -22.33
C LYS A 86 -15.40 -16.20 -21.99
N GLU A 87 -15.94 -17.15 -21.25
CA GLU A 87 -17.33 -17.17 -20.76
C GLU A 87 -17.62 -16.06 -19.73
N LYS A 88 -16.58 -15.46 -19.14
CA LYS A 88 -16.66 -14.51 -18.04
C LYS A 88 -16.22 -13.09 -18.42
N LEU A 89 -16.05 -12.82 -19.71
CA LEU A 89 -15.57 -11.54 -20.21
C LEU A 89 -16.54 -10.38 -19.86
N MET A 90 -17.84 -10.62 -19.90
CA MET A 90 -18.84 -9.59 -19.54
C MET A 90 -18.84 -9.26 -18.03
N PRO A 91 -18.81 -10.24 -17.10
CA PRO A 91 -18.54 -9.99 -15.69
C PRO A 91 -17.27 -9.18 -15.43
N ILE A 92 -16.16 -9.55 -16.07
CA ILE A 92 -14.85 -8.90 -15.91
C ILE A 92 -14.92 -7.42 -16.31
N LEU A 93 -15.53 -7.09 -17.45
CA LEU A 93 -15.67 -5.70 -17.89
C LEU A 93 -16.55 -4.88 -16.95
N LYS A 94 -17.62 -5.48 -16.40
CA LYS A 94 -18.47 -4.82 -15.42
C LYS A 94 -17.73 -4.53 -14.12
N SER A 95 -16.99 -5.50 -13.58
CA SER A 95 -16.20 -5.31 -12.36
C SER A 95 -15.07 -4.29 -12.57
N MET A 96 -14.42 -4.30 -13.73
CA MET A 96 -13.39 -3.29 -14.07
C MET A 96 -13.98 -1.88 -14.13
N ALA A 97 -15.13 -1.69 -14.78
CA ALA A 97 -15.78 -0.39 -14.85
C ALA A 97 -16.18 0.11 -13.44
N VAL A 98 -16.72 -0.78 -12.61
CA VAL A 98 -17.07 -0.45 -11.22
C VAL A 98 -15.82 -0.14 -10.40
N ALA A 99 -14.73 -0.88 -10.56
CA ALA A 99 -13.46 -0.63 -9.89
C ALA A 99 -12.87 0.74 -10.28
N ILE A 100 -12.89 1.11 -11.56
CA ILE A 100 -12.43 2.44 -12.02
C ILE A 100 -13.27 3.55 -11.38
N ILE A 101 -14.59 3.43 -11.47
CA ILE A 101 -15.51 4.43 -10.92
C ILE A 101 -15.34 4.52 -9.40
N GLY A 102 -15.27 3.38 -8.71
CA GLY A 102 -15.05 3.28 -7.28
C GLY A 102 -13.75 3.93 -6.86
N LEU A 103 -12.63 3.60 -7.51
CA LEU A 103 -11.31 4.16 -7.24
C LEU A 103 -11.28 5.68 -7.47
N VAL A 104 -11.77 6.17 -8.61
CA VAL A 104 -11.73 7.61 -8.92
C VAL A 104 -12.63 8.40 -7.99
N LEU A 105 -13.85 7.92 -7.72
CA LEU A 105 -14.78 8.61 -6.83
C LEU A 105 -14.29 8.60 -5.38
N SER A 106 -13.77 7.47 -4.89
CA SER A 106 -13.22 7.39 -3.53
C SER A 106 -11.96 8.26 -3.39
N ALA A 107 -11.05 8.23 -4.37
CA ALA A 107 -9.87 9.09 -4.39
C ALA A 107 -10.25 10.58 -4.45
N TRP A 108 -11.24 10.93 -5.26
CA TRP A 108 -11.75 12.31 -5.33
C TRP A 108 -12.29 12.78 -3.99
N ILE A 109 -13.16 11.98 -3.36
CA ILE A 109 -13.77 12.32 -2.07
C ILE A 109 -12.69 12.40 -0.98
N ALA A 110 -11.79 11.42 -0.92
CA ALA A 110 -10.69 11.41 0.02
C ALA A 110 -9.76 12.62 -0.17
N ALA A 111 -9.43 12.98 -1.42
CA ALA A 111 -8.61 14.16 -1.73
C ALA A 111 -9.30 15.44 -1.26
N LEU A 112 -10.61 15.59 -1.48
CA LEU A 112 -11.36 16.75 -0.97
C LEU A 112 -11.35 16.83 0.56
N ILE A 113 -11.52 15.69 1.24
CA ILE A 113 -11.44 15.62 2.70
C ILE A 113 -10.05 16.05 3.15
N LEU A 114 -9.00 15.44 2.62
CA LEU A 114 -7.64 15.79 3.01
C LEU A 114 -7.36 17.28 2.76
N TYR A 115 -7.71 17.80 1.57
CA TYR A 115 -7.49 19.20 1.20
C TYR A 115 -8.20 20.18 2.14
N GLN A 116 -9.42 19.86 2.57
CA GLN A 116 -10.20 20.72 3.45
C GLN A 116 -9.74 20.67 4.91
N PHE A 117 -9.22 19.53 5.37
CA PHE A 117 -8.89 19.30 6.78
C PHE A 117 -7.41 19.50 7.12
N ILE A 118 -6.51 19.50 6.13
CA ILE A 118 -5.08 19.71 6.33
C ILE A 118 -4.72 21.10 5.80
N PRO A 119 -4.58 22.10 6.70
CA PRO A 119 -4.09 23.41 6.31
C PRO A 119 -2.71 23.24 5.69
N THR A 120 -2.45 23.90 4.56
CA THR A 120 -1.22 23.84 3.74
C THR A 120 -1.12 22.71 2.71
N MET A 121 -2.07 21.78 2.61
CA MET A 121 -1.97 20.74 1.59
C MET A 121 -2.49 21.22 0.22
N THR A 122 -1.70 21.03 -0.84
CA THR A 122 -2.13 21.33 -2.20
C THR A 122 -3.09 20.27 -2.72
N MET A 123 -3.85 20.59 -3.78
CA MET A 123 -4.72 19.60 -4.41
C MET A 123 -3.90 18.43 -5.00
N GLN A 124 -2.72 18.70 -5.56
CA GLN A 124 -1.84 17.65 -6.09
C GLN A 124 -1.42 16.66 -4.99
N SER A 125 -0.96 17.19 -3.85
CA SER A 125 -0.62 16.39 -2.66
C SER A 125 -1.82 15.60 -2.15
N ALA A 126 -3.00 16.20 -2.14
CA ALA A 126 -4.23 15.56 -1.73
C ALA A 126 -4.54 14.31 -2.57
N TRP A 127 -4.42 14.43 -3.89
CA TRP A 127 -4.62 13.30 -4.83
C TRP A 127 -3.58 12.20 -4.65
N LEU A 128 -2.32 12.59 -4.44
CA LEU A 128 -1.23 11.65 -4.23
C LEU A 128 -1.48 10.78 -2.98
N TYR A 129 -1.89 11.38 -1.87
CA TYR A 129 -2.20 10.64 -0.63
C TYR A 129 -3.56 9.94 -0.64
N ALA A 130 -4.56 10.52 -1.29
CA ALA A 130 -5.88 9.91 -1.40
C ALA A 130 -5.88 8.64 -2.24
N THR A 131 -4.98 8.54 -3.22
CA THR A 131 -4.93 7.39 -4.14
C THR A 131 -4.63 6.08 -3.40
N PRO A 132 -3.54 5.92 -2.63
CA PRO A 132 -3.30 4.70 -1.84
C PRO A 132 -4.42 4.37 -0.85
N LEU A 133 -5.06 5.39 -0.26
CA LEU A 133 -6.17 5.21 0.69
C LEU A 133 -7.42 4.61 0.01
N SER A 134 -7.56 4.82 -1.29
CA SER A 134 -8.75 4.47 -2.07
C SER A 134 -8.66 3.09 -2.74
N ILE A 135 -7.51 2.44 -2.65
CA ILE A 135 -7.27 1.11 -3.22
C ILE A 135 -7.97 0.04 -2.38
N LEU A 136 -8.78 -0.79 -3.03
CA LEU A 136 -9.47 -1.91 -2.38
C LEU A 136 -8.52 -3.09 -2.16
N SER A 137 -8.18 -3.38 -0.90
CA SER A 137 -7.32 -4.51 -0.58
C SER A 137 -8.00 -5.88 -0.78
N SER A 138 -7.55 -6.62 -1.78
CA SER A 138 -7.91 -8.03 -2.03
C SER A 138 -7.78 -8.91 -0.79
N ALA A 139 -6.70 -8.77 -0.01
CA ALA A 139 -6.46 -9.51 1.23
C ALA A 139 -7.54 -9.32 2.31
N ILE A 140 -8.30 -8.21 2.28
CA ILE A 140 -9.41 -7.92 3.20
C ILE A 140 -10.75 -8.33 2.58
N ILE A 141 -10.92 -8.14 1.27
CA ILE A 141 -12.19 -8.43 0.57
C ILE A 141 -12.43 -9.93 0.48
N ILE A 142 -11.44 -10.73 0.07
CA ILE A 142 -11.58 -12.18 -0.11
C ILE A 142 -12.17 -12.90 1.13
N PRO A 143 -11.64 -12.71 2.36
CA PRO A 143 -12.24 -13.34 3.54
C PRO A 143 -13.65 -12.79 3.82
N SER A 144 -13.91 -11.51 3.51
CA SER A 144 -15.19 -10.84 3.75
C SER A 144 -16.31 -11.28 2.79
N VAL A 145 -15.97 -11.72 1.58
CA VAL A 145 -16.94 -12.17 0.56
C VAL A 145 -17.12 -13.69 0.49
N SER A 146 -16.42 -14.43 1.35
CA SER A 146 -16.40 -15.90 1.35
C SER A 146 -17.78 -16.56 1.54
N GLY A 147 -18.71 -15.89 2.23
CA GLY A 147 -20.08 -16.37 2.46
C GLY A 147 -21.10 -15.98 1.37
N LEU A 148 -20.68 -15.26 0.32
CA LEU A 148 -21.57 -14.83 -0.77
C LEU A 148 -21.73 -15.93 -1.84
N LYS A 149 -22.81 -15.83 -2.62
CA LYS A 149 -23.01 -16.66 -3.83
C LYS A 149 -21.82 -16.49 -4.78
N ASP A 150 -21.44 -17.56 -5.47
CA ASP A 150 -20.25 -17.61 -6.33
C ASP A 150 -20.13 -16.43 -7.30
N HIS A 151 -21.24 -16.02 -7.95
CA HIS A 151 -21.20 -14.88 -8.88
C HIS A 151 -20.85 -13.54 -8.21
N LYS A 152 -21.29 -13.31 -6.97
CA LYS A 152 -21.00 -12.07 -6.22
C LYS A 152 -19.58 -12.11 -5.66
N LYS A 153 -19.19 -13.27 -5.15
CA LYS A 153 -17.83 -13.51 -4.67
C LYS A 153 -16.84 -13.22 -5.80
N GLU A 154 -17.06 -13.82 -6.96
CA GLU A 154 -16.23 -13.62 -8.14
C GLU A 154 -16.22 -12.15 -8.61
N PHE A 155 -17.38 -11.49 -8.64
CA PHE A 155 -17.46 -10.07 -8.98
C PHE A 155 -16.58 -9.20 -8.06
N HIS A 156 -16.64 -9.41 -6.75
CA HIS A 156 -15.88 -8.63 -5.78
C HIS A 156 -14.38 -8.97 -5.79
N ILE A 157 -14.01 -10.21 -6.08
CA ILE A 157 -12.61 -10.58 -6.30
C ILE A 157 -12.09 -9.78 -7.50
N TYR A 158 -12.76 -9.83 -8.66
CA TYR A 158 -12.34 -9.05 -9.82
C TYR A 158 -12.32 -7.55 -9.56
N GLU A 159 -13.32 -7.00 -8.88
CA GLU A 159 -13.38 -5.59 -8.50
C GLU A 159 -12.14 -5.19 -7.67
N SER A 160 -11.79 -5.98 -6.65
CA SER A 160 -10.62 -5.73 -5.81
C SER A 160 -9.30 -5.84 -6.58
N THR A 161 -9.14 -6.89 -7.39
CA THR A 161 -7.95 -7.11 -8.21
C THR A 161 -7.72 -5.99 -9.20
N PHE A 162 -8.77 -5.53 -9.90
CA PHE A 162 -8.66 -4.39 -10.81
C PHE A 162 -8.36 -3.10 -10.07
N SER A 163 -8.96 -2.90 -8.89
CA SER A 163 -8.68 -1.72 -8.07
C SER A 163 -7.23 -1.69 -7.58
N ASP A 164 -6.66 -2.84 -7.18
CA ASP A 164 -5.26 -2.96 -6.77
C ASP A 164 -4.31 -2.53 -7.91
N ILE A 165 -4.49 -3.11 -9.12
CA ILE A 165 -3.66 -2.81 -10.29
C ILE A 165 -3.82 -1.34 -10.73
N LEU A 166 -5.06 -0.89 -10.92
CA LEU A 166 -5.35 0.46 -11.40
C LEU A 166 -4.96 1.53 -10.37
N GLY A 167 -5.09 1.22 -9.08
CA GLY A 167 -4.68 2.09 -7.98
C GLY A 167 -3.18 2.36 -8.00
N ILE A 168 -2.37 1.31 -8.12
CA ILE A 168 -0.92 1.43 -8.25
C ILE A 168 -0.56 2.20 -9.52
N MET A 169 -1.20 1.89 -10.66
CA MET A 169 -0.95 2.61 -11.92
C MET A 169 -1.27 4.10 -11.80
N LEU A 170 -2.41 4.45 -11.19
CA LEU A 170 -2.81 5.83 -10.96
C LEU A 170 -1.82 6.54 -10.03
N PHE A 171 -1.38 5.90 -8.96
CA PHE A 171 -0.41 6.46 -8.03
C PHE A 171 0.91 6.83 -8.74
N TYR A 172 1.49 5.90 -9.51
CA TYR A 172 2.70 6.16 -10.28
C TYR A 172 2.50 7.20 -11.40
N PHE A 173 1.33 7.20 -12.03
CA PHE A 173 0.97 8.22 -13.01
C PHE A 173 0.95 9.63 -12.40
N LEU A 174 0.37 9.77 -11.20
CA LEU A 174 0.35 11.04 -10.47
C LEU A 174 1.77 11.47 -10.05
N ILE A 175 2.59 10.55 -9.52
CA ILE A 175 4.00 10.84 -9.23
C ILE A 175 4.71 11.36 -10.47
N SER A 176 4.62 10.64 -11.60
CA SER A 176 5.29 11.03 -12.84
C SER A 176 4.87 12.40 -13.37
N ILE A 177 3.64 12.86 -13.09
CA ILE A 177 3.16 14.19 -13.48
C ILE A 177 3.65 15.27 -12.51
N TYR A 178 3.70 14.94 -11.22
CA TYR A 178 3.96 15.94 -10.18
C TYR A 178 5.43 16.07 -9.80
N GLU A 179 6.24 15.02 -9.95
CA GLU A 179 7.69 15.06 -9.68
C GLU A 179 8.42 16.18 -10.45
N PRO A 180 8.15 16.43 -11.75
CA PRO A 180 8.71 17.60 -12.45
C PRO A 180 8.20 18.95 -11.92
N ALA A 181 6.96 18.99 -11.42
CA ALA A 181 6.35 20.22 -10.89
C ALA A 181 6.83 20.55 -9.47
N ILE A 182 7.11 19.51 -8.67
CA ILE A 182 7.65 19.62 -7.31
C ILE A 182 9.11 20.12 -7.36
N ASP A 183 9.91 19.63 -8.31
CA ASP A 183 11.30 20.07 -8.50
C ASP A 183 11.38 21.55 -8.93
N GLU A 184 10.49 22.02 -9.81
CA GLU A 184 10.43 23.43 -10.19
C GLU A 184 10.01 24.36 -9.03
N GLU A 185 9.09 23.92 -8.18
CA GLU A 185 8.60 24.70 -7.04
C GLU A 185 9.60 24.71 -5.87
N ALA A 186 10.29 23.60 -5.62
CA ALA A 186 11.42 23.51 -4.69
C ALA A 186 12.59 24.39 -5.14
N ALA A 187 12.91 24.41 -6.44
CA ALA A 187 13.94 25.28 -7.01
C ALA A 187 13.59 26.78 -6.88
N ARG A 188 12.31 27.14 -6.93
CA ARG A 188 11.84 28.54 -6.77
C ARG A 188 11.80 29.01 -5.32
N THR A 189 11.46 28.13 -4.39
CA THR A 189 11.26 28.48 -2.97
C THR A 189 12.50 28.28 -2.10
N GLY A 190 13.52 27.59 -2.60
CA GLY A 190 14.78 27.36 -1.89
C GLY A 190 14.62 26.50 -0.63
N ASN A 191 13.47 25.85 -0.45
CA ASN A 191 13.15 25.04 0.71
C ASN A 191 13.01 23.57 0.28
N PRO A 192 14.06 22.74 0.48
CA PRO A 192 14.02 21.33 0.12
C PRO A 192 13.06 20.51 0.98
N VAL A 193 12.47 21.09 2.05
CA VAL A 193 11.52 20.38 2.92
C VAL A 193 10.17 20.12 2.22
N GLY A 194 9.85 20.87 1.15
CA GLY A 194 8.68 20.59 0.32
C GLY A 194 8.71 19.24 -0.40
N SER A 195 9.88 18.62 -0.55
CA SER A 195 10.02 17.28 -1.12
C SER A 195 9.94 16.14 -0.09
N PHE A 196 9.93 16.45 1.22
CA PHE A 196 10.02 15.43 2.29
C PHE A 196 8.79 15.39 3.22
N LEU A 197 7.87 16.36 3.11
CA LEU A 197 6.56 16.33 3.79
C LEU A 197 5.40 16.06 2.81
N LEU A 198 5.73 15.51 1.64
CA LEU A 198 4.92 14.55 0.91
C LEU A 198 5.49 13.13 1.18
#